data_AF-A0A9D8K8C7-F1
#
_entry.id   AF-A0A9D8K8C7-F1
#
_cell.length_a   1.000
_cell.length_b   1.000
_cell.length_c   1.000
_cell.angle_alpha   90.00
_cell.angle_beta   90.00
_cell.angle_gamma   90.00
#
_symmetry.space_group_name_H-M   'P 1'
#
loop_
_entity.id
_entity.type
_entity.pdbx_description
1 polymer ?
#
loop_
_entity_poly.entity_id
_entity_poly.type
_entity_poly.pdbx_seq_one_letter_code
_entity_poly.pdbx_strand_id
1 'polypeptide(L)'
;MPRADQPARSVPPSTPERRHVSISYSHIDRAWVERLRLMMAPLLRGDEMLDLWEDSRIKAGTEWRPAIERALAETKVALLLVSDHFLASKFVMGQEVPEVLAAARAEVAGGGVELDAGGMPS
;
A
#
# COMPACT_ATOMS: atom_id res chain seq x y z
N MET A 1 33.38 -2.72 41.17
CA MET A 1 32.19 -3.56 40.99
C MET A 1 31.68 -3.38 39.56
N PRO A 2 31.60 -4.42 38.71
CA PRO A 2 31.01 -4.29 37.38
C PRO A 2 29.48 -4.31 37.49
N ARG A 3 28.81 -3.46 36.70
CA ARG A 3 27.34 -3.45 36.56
C ARG A 3 26.91 -4.70 35.79
N ALA A 4 25.82 -5.31 36.26
CA ALA A 4 25.21 -6.50 35.68
C ALA A 4 24.80 -6.31 34.20
N ASP A 5 24.99 -7.37 33.43
CA ASP A 5 24.35 -7.62 32.13
C ASP A 5 22.87 -7.29 32.20
N GLN A 6 22.42 -6.35 31.37
CA GLN A 6 21.00 -6.26 31.01
C GLN A 6 20.75 -7.22 29.85
N PRO A 7 19.73 -8.10 29.93
CA PRO A 7 19.35 -8.91 28.79
C PRO A 7 18.89 -8.01 27.65
N ALA A 8 19.46 -8.23 26.46
CA ALA A 8 19.06 -7.55 25.23
C ALA A 8 17.53 -7.69 25.06
N ARG A 9 16.82 -6.57 24.97
CA ARG A 9 15.39 -6.57 24.61
C ARG A 9 15.25 -7.28 23.27
N SER A 10 14.56 -8.42 23.26
CA SER A 10 14.13 -9.08 22.03
C SER A 10 13.14 -8.15 21.33
N VAL A 11 13.59 -7.48 20.26
CA VAL A 11 12.70 -6.78 19.35
C VAL A 11 11.85 -7.86 18.67
N PRO A 12 10.52 -7.86 18.83
CA PRO A 12 9.67 -8.82 18.11
C PRO A 12 9.93 -8.66 16.60
N PRO A 13 9.81 -9.73 15.79
CA PRO A 13 9.94 -9.60 14.35
C PRO A 13 8.91 -8.56 13.87
N SER A 14 9.42 -7.42 13.42
CA SER A 14 8.60 -6.37 12.82
C SER A 14 7.86 -6.99 11.64
N THR A 15 6.53 -6.85 11.63
CA THR A 15 5.72 -7.08 10.42
C THR A 15 6.46 -6.47 9.23
N PRO A 16 6.66 -7.20 8.11
CA PRO A 16 7.41 -6.67 6.99
C PRO A 16 6.86 -5.28 6.62
N GLU A 17 7.72 -4.27 6.65
CA GLU A 17 7.32 -2.92 6.31
C GLU A 17 6.76 -2.92 4.89
N ARG A 18 5.45 -2.71 4.75
CA ARG A 18 4.82 -2.47 3.46
C ARG A 18 5.43 -1.18 2.92
N ARG A 19 6.13 -1.26 1.78
CA ARG A 19 6.81 -0.13 1.13
C ARG A 19 6.24 0.19 -0.24
N HIS A 20 5.30 -0.61 -0.74
CA HIS A 20 4.76 -0.39 -2.07
C HIS A 20 3.71 0.72 -2.06
N VAL A 21 3.78 1.59 -3.06
CA VAL A 21 2.69 2.48 -3.45
C VAL A 21 2.13 1.91 -4.75
N SER A 22 0.88 1.48 -4.76
CA SER A 22 0.23 1.04 -6.01
C SER A 22 -0.43 2.23 -6.69
N ILE A 23 -0.37 2.28 -8.02
CA ILE A 23 -1.11 3.27 -8.81
C ILE A 23 -2.01 2.62 -9.84
N SER A 24 -3.30 2.87 -9.71
CA SER A 24 -4.35 2.48 -10.65
C SER A 24 -4.73 3.68 -11.53
N TYR A 25 -4.71 3.47 -12.84
CA TYR A 25 -4.96 4.51 -13.84
C TYR A 25 -5.38 3.90 -15.19
N SER A 26 -6.05 4.67 -16.05
CA SER A 26 -6.26 4.28 -17.44
C SER A 26 -4.96 4.40 -18.22
N HIS A 27 -4.59 3.41 -19.03
CA HIS A 27 -3.37 3.47 -19.85
C HIS A 27 -3.28 4.69 -20.77
N ILE A 28 -4.41 5.31 -21.13
CA ILE A 28 -4.47 6.56 -21.90
C ILE A 28 -3.84 7.72 -21.10
N ASP A 29 -3.95 7.71 -19.78
CA ASP A 29 -3.49 8.76 -18.86
C ASP A 29 -2.05 8.59 -18.40
N ARG A 30 -1.25 7.75 -19.08
CA ARG A 30 0.14 7.47 -18.68
C ARG A 30 0.98 8.73 -18.48
N ALA A 31 0.76 9.77 -19.27
CA ALA A 31 1.48 11.04 -19.13
C ALA A 31 1.34 11.67 -17.73
N TRP A 32 0.19 11.50 -17.09
CA TRP A 32 -0.07 11.99 -15.73
C TRP A 32 0.68 11.15 -14.69
N VAL A 33 0.76 9.84 -14.89
CA VAL A 33 1.55 8.93 -14.04
C VAL A 33 3.03 9.28 -14.10
N GLU A 34 3.59 9.53 -15.28
CA GLU A 34 4.99 9.95 -15.41
C GLU A 34 5.24 11.28 -14.69
N ARG A 35 4.29 12.22 -14.75
CA ARG A 35 4.39 13.48 -14.00
C ARG A 35 4.39 13.25 -12.50
N LEU A 36 3.52 12.36 -12.00
CA LEU A 36 3.47 12.00 -10.59
C LEU A 36 4.75 11.28 -10.14
N ARG A 37 5.29 10.36 -10.96
CA ARG A 37 6.59 9.71 -10.73
C ARG A 37 7.71 10.73 -10.49
N LEU A 38 7.75 11.79 -11.31
CA LEU A 38 8.73 12.87 -11.14
C LEU A 38 8.55 13.63 -9.82
N MET A 39 7.30 13.93 -9.42
CA MET A 39 7.03 14.59 -8.14
C MET A 39 7.37 13.70 -6.95
N MET A 40 7.16 12.38 -7.07
CA MET A 40 7.49 11.40 -6.04
C MET A 40 8.98 11.02 -6.00
N ALA A 41 9.78 11.45 -6.96
CA ALA A 41 11.18 11.04 -7.08
C ALA A 41 12.06 11.29 -5.83
N PRO A 42 11.80 12.30 -4.96
CA PRO A 42 12.49 12.40 -3.67
C PRO A 42 12.16 11.25 -2.70
N LEU A 43 10.92 10.76 -2.72
CA LEU A 43 10.43 9.65 -1.87
C LEU A 43 10.88 8.27 -2.38
N LEU A 44 11.16 8.17 -3.68
CA LEU A 44 11.58 6.90 -4.33
C LEU A 44 13.10 6.68 -4.29
N ARG A 45 13.91 7.65 -3.83
CA ARG A 45 15.40 7.61 -3.93
C ARG A 45 16.12 7.66 -2.57
N GLY A 46 15.40 7.64 -1.44
CA GLY A 46 15.95 7.75 -0.09
C GLY A 46 16.01 6.42 0.68
N ASP A 47 16.53 6.47 1.92
CA ASP A 47 16.72 5.28 2.78
C ASP A 47 15.39 4.63 3.24
N GLU A 48 14.30 5.40 3.32
CA GLU A 48 12.92 4.90 3.52
C GLU A 48 12.22 4.66 2.17
N MET A 49 12.84 3.82 1.33
CA MET A 49 12.50 3.69 -0.08
C MET A 49 11.09 3.13 -0.28
N LEU A 50 10.17 4.00 -0.74
CA LEU A 50 8.89 3.55 -1.30
C LEU A 50 9.15 2.97 -2.70
N ASP A 51 8.52 1.84 -3.02
CA ASP A 51 8.52 1.30 -4.38
C ASP A 51 7.18 1.60 -5.06
N LEU A 52 7.22 2.29 -6.19
CA LEU A 52 6.02 2.62 -6.95
C LEU A 52 5.71 1.49 -7.93
N TRP A 53 4.68 0.73 -7.60
CA TRP A 53 4.16 -0.39 -8.36
C TRP A 53 2.96 0.04 -9.21
N GLU A 54 2.84 -0.52 -10.42
CA GLU A 54 1.72 -0.27 -11.33
C GLU A 54 1.18 -1.59 -11.91
N ASP A 55 -0.13 -1.68 -12.08
CA ASP A 55 -0.84 -2.89 -12.55
C ASP A 55 -0.43 -3.35 -13.96
N SER A 56 0.25 -2.50 -14.73
CA SER A 56 0.85 -2.86 -16.03
C SER A 56 1.86 -4.03 -15.92
N ARG A 57 2.33 -4.34 -14.70
CA ARG A 57 3.21 -5.47 -14.41
C ARG A 57 2.48 -6.82 -14.34
N ILE A 58 1.14 -6.84 -14.25
CA ILE A 58 0.35 -8.07 -14.32
C ILE A 58 0.35 -8.57 -15.76
N LYS A 59 1.04 -9.68 -16.03
CA LYS A 59 1.15 -10.26 -17.37
C LYS A 59 -0.22 -10.69 -17.89
N ALA A 60 -0.51 -10.37 -19.15
CA ALA A 60 -1.67 -10.92 -19.86
C ALA A 60 -1.71 -12.45 -19.74
N GLY A 61 -2.84 -12.99 -19.27
CA GLY A 61 -3.02 -14.42 -18.99
C GLY A 61 -2.77 -14.86 -17.55
N THR A 62 -2.35 -13.94 -16.66
CA THR A 62 -2.32 -14.20 -15.20
C THR A 62 -3.73 -14.06 -14.62
N GLU A 63 -4.08 -14.89 -13.64
CA GLU A 63 -5.30 -14.67 -12.86
C GLU A 63 -5.21 -13.31 -12.16
N TRP A 64 -6.05 -12.38 -12.60
CA TRP A 64 -6.05 -10.97 -12.21
C TRP A 64 -6.29 -10.77 -10.70
N ARG A 65 -7.28 -11.47 -10.14
CA ARG A 65 -7.71 -11.32 -8.74
C ARG A 65 -6.59 -11.66 -7.74
N PRO A 66 -5.96 -12.86 -7.83
CA PRO A 66 -4.81 -13.17 -6.97
C PRO A 66 -3.64 -12.20 -7.11
N ALA A 67 -3.43 -11.64 -8.31
CA ALA A 67 -2.38 -10.66 -8.53
C ALA A 67 -2.67 -9.33 -7.82
N ILE A 68 -3.92 -8.86 -7.84
CA ILE A 68 -4.36 -7.68 -7.08
C ILE A 68 -4.27 -7.94 -5.57
N GLU A 69 -4.79 -9.06 -5.09
CA GLU A 69 -4.77 -9.40 -3.67
C GLU A 69 -3.33 -9.38 -3.14
N ARG A 70 -2.39 -9.95 -3.91
CA ARG A 70 -0.97 -9.90 -3.58
C ARG A 70 -0.40 -8.48 -3.64
N ALA A 71 -0.70 -7.72 -4.70
CA ALA A 71 -0.23 -6.35 -4.81
C ALA A 71 -0.72 -5.49 -3.64
N LEU A 72 -1.99 -5.63 -3.25
CA LEU A 72 -2.60 -4.95 -2.12
C LEU A 72 -1.99 -5.38 -0.78
N ALA A 73 -1.66 -6.66 -0.60
CA ALA A 73 -1.00 -7.15 0.62
C ALA A 73 0.40 -6.53 0.84
N GLU A 74 1.11 -6.20 -0.24
CA GLU A 74 2.42 -5.56 -0.20
C GLU A 74 2.31 -4.00 -0.18
N THR A 75 1.12 -3.46 -0.47
CA THR A 75 0.85 -2.02 -0.62
C THR A 75 0.64 -1.32 0.72
N LYS A 76 1.37 -0.22 0.91
CA LYS A 76 1.17 0.75 2.00
C LYS A 76 0.16 1.82 1.62
N VAL A 77 0.16 2.27 0.37
CA VAL A 77 -0.71 3.33 -0.14
C VAL A 77 -1.19 2.96 -1.54
N ALA A 78 -2.50 2.95 -1.75
CA ALA A 78 -3.10 2.85 -3.08
C ALA A 78 -3.47 4.24 -3.62
N LEU A 79 -3.04 4.55 -4.84
CA LEU A 79 -3.33 5.80 -5.54
C LEU A 79 -4.24 5.52 -6.74
N LEU A 80 -5.38 6.21 -6.82
CA LEU A 80 -6.28 6.14 -7.95
C LEU A 80 -6.22 7.46 -8.71
N LEU A 81 -5.74 7.42 -9.96
CA LEU A 81 -5.76 8.58 -10.84
C LEU A 81 -7.07 8.62 -11.62
N VAL A 82 -8.05 9.33 -11.08
CA VAL A 82 -9.41 9.39 -11.62
C VAL A 82 -9.50 10.42 -12.76
N SER A 83 -9.78 9.93 -13.97
CA SER A 83 -10.05 10.69 -15.19
C SER A 83 -11.36 10.23 -15.84
N ASP A 84 -11.80 10.89 -16.91
CA ASP A 84 -12.89 10.42 -17.76
C ASP A 84 -12.57 9.04 -18.39
N HIS A 85 -11.34 8.81 -18.84
CA HIS A 85 -10.90 7.51 -19.37
C HIS A 85 -10.87 6.41 -18.30
N PHE A 86 -10.48 6.74 -17.08
CA PHE A 86 -10.53 5.83 -15.93
C PHE A 86 -11.98 5.41 -15.63
N LEU A 87 -12.89 6.37 -15.54
CA LEU A 87 -14.31 6.13 -15.26
C LEU A 87 -15.03 5.42 -16.42
N ALA A 88 -14.61 5.65 -17.66
CA ALA A 88 -15.15 4.96 -18.84
C ALA A 88 -14.65 3.51 -18.97
N SER A 89 -13.61 3.12 -18.24
CA SER A 89 -13.08 1.75 -18.28
C SER A 89 -14.00 0.80 -17.51
N LYS A 90 -14.70 -0.06 -18.25
CA LYS A 90 -15.58 -1.10 -17.68
C LYS A 90 -14.83 -2.07 -16.78
N PHE A 91 -13.56 -2.33 -17.08
CA PHE A 91 -12.72 -3.24 -16.32
C PHE A 91 -12.33 -2.63 -14.96
N VAL A 92 -11.79 -1.41 -14.99
CA VAL A 92 -11.39 -0.66 -13.78
C VAL A 92 -12.59 -0.48 -12.84
N MET A 93 -13.71 0.01 -13.36
CA MET A 93 -14.89 0.29 -12.54
C MET A 93 -15.65 -0.97 -12.12
N GLY A 94 -15.64 -2.02 -12.95
CA GLY A 94 -16.41 -3.24 -12.71
C GLY A 94 -15.69 -4.28 -11.85
N GLN A 95 -14.36 -4.24 -11.78
CA GLN A 95 -13.56 -5.26 -11.09
C GLN A 95 -12.57 -4.63 -10.10
N GLU A 96 -11.73 -3.72 -10.56
CA GLU A 96 -10.58 -3.23 -9.79
C GLU A 96 -10.97 -2.36 -8.60
N VAL A 97 -11.74 -1.31 -8.87
CA VAL A 97 -12.12 -0.32 -7.85
C VAL A 97 -12.89 -0.96 -6.68
N PRO A 98 -13.88 -1.85 -6.91
CA PRO A 98 -14.53 -2.57 -5.82
C PRO A 98 -13.58 -3.36 -4.93
N GLU A 99 -12.60 -4.06 -5.52
CA GLU A 99 -11.62 -4.89 -4.79
C GLU A 99 -10.65 -4.03 -3.97
N VAL A 100 -10.07 -2.99 -4.59
CA VAL A 100 -9.18 -2.04 -3.89
C VAL A 100 -9.89 -1.37 -2.71
N LEU A 101 -11.15 -0.94 -2.91
CA LEU A 101 -11.93 -0.32 -1.84
C LEU A 101 -12.33 -1.32 -0.74
N ALA A 102 -12.59 -2.58 -1.07
CA ALA A 102 -12.86 -3.62 -0.09
C ALA A 102 -11.63 -3.91 0.78
N ALA A 103 -10.44 -4.00 0.17
CA ALA A 103 -9.19 -4.19 0.89
C ALA A 103 -8.87 -3.01 1.82
N ALA A 104 -9.02 -1.77 1.33
CA ALA A 104 -8.80 -0.58 2.15
C ALA A 104 -9.74 -0.52 3.36
N ARG A 105 -11.02 -0.89 3.19
CA ARG A 105 -11.97 -0.97 4.31
C ARG A 105 -11.61 -2.07 5.31
N ALA A 106 -11.16 -3.22 4.84
CA ALA A 106 -10.73 -4.32 5.71
C ALA A 106 -9.50 -3.93 6.54
N GLU A 107 -8.54 -3.18 5.97
CA GLU A 107 -7.38 -2.66 6.69
C GLU A 107 -7.81 -1.68 7.79
N VAL A 108 -8.70 -0.74 7.50
CA VAL A 108 -9.23 0.21 8.51
C VAL A 108 -9.98 -0.52 9.63
N ALA A 109 -10.74 -1.57 9.30
CA ALA A 109 -11.46 -2.36 10.30
C ALA A 109 -10.54 -3.24 11.16
N GLY A 110 -9.41 -3.71 10.62
CA GLY A 110 -8.42 -4.51 11.35
C GLY A 110 -7.39 -3.69 12.14
N GLY A 111 -7.27 -2.39 11.86
CA GLY A 111 -6.33 -1.46 12.50
C GLY A 111 -6.92 -0.61 13.64
N GLY A 112 -8.07 -1.01 14.20
CA GLY A 112 -8.67 -0.33 15.35
C GLY A 112 -7.67 -0.21 16.49
N VAL A 113 -7.24 1.01 16.79
CA VAL A 113 -6.45 1.35 17.97
C VAL A 113 -7.23 0.84 19.18
N GLU A 114 -6.71 -0.20 19.83
CA GLU A 114 -7.11 -0.55 21.18
C GLU A 114 -6.74 0.65 22.05
N LEU A 115 -7.73 1.48 22.35
CA LEU A 115 -7.60 2.57 23.31
C LEU A 115 -7.37 1.88 24.66
N ASP A 116 -6.10 1.75 25.03
CA ASP A 116 -5.66 1.37 26.36
C ASP A 116 -6.41 2.26 27.34
N ALA A 117 -7.42 1.68 28.00
CA ALA A 117 -8.14 2.27 29.10
C ALA A 117 -7.16 2.35 30.25
N GLY A 118 -6.28 3.36 30.18
CA GLY A 118 -5.24 3.64 31.14
C GLY A 118 -5.83 3.59 32.54
N GLY A 119 -5.31 2.64 33.33
CA GLY A 119 -5.65 2.47 34.72
C GLY A 119 -5.53 3.80 35.45
N MET A 120 -6.66 4.26 35.99
CA MET A 120 -6.67 5.36 36.94
C MET A 120 -5.96 4.89 38.22
N PRO A 121 -4.85 5.53 38.64
CA PRO A 121 -4.28 5.26 39.95
C PRO A 121 -5.22 5.77 41.04
N SER A 122 -5.19 5.03 42.15
CA SER A 122 -6.08 5.10 43.31
C SER A 122 -6.05 6.41 44.09
#